data_AF-A0A7V9AK75-F1
#
_entry.id   AF-A0A7V9AK75-F1
#
_cell.length_a   1.000
_cell.length_b   1.000
_cell.length_c   1.000
_cell.angle_alpha   90.00
_cell.angle_beta   90.00
_cell.angle_gamma   90.00
#
_symmetry.space_group_name_H-M   'P 1'
#
loop_
_entity.id
_entity.type
_entity.pdbx_description
1 polymer ?
#
loop_
_entity_poly.entity_id
_entity_poly.type
_entity_poly.pdbx_seq_one_letter_code
_entity_poly.pdbx_strand_id
1 'polypeptide(L)'
;LGRLCETFGMGLSMHSNSHLGISLMAMTHVAAATPNLTYDADTHYPWLHPADDVIEGGKIAFKDGAVAVRTTPGLGIAIDRDALARGHERFQRVPYRDRDDIGFMRRTVGPAWEKLLPRW
;
A
#
# COMPACT_ATOMS: atom_id res chain seq x y z
N LEU A 1 -15.18 10.45 5.55
CA LEU A 1 -15.14 10.87 4.13
C LEU A 1 -16.20 10.16 3.29
N GLY A 2 -16.32 8.83 3.31
CA GLY A 2 -17.28 8.13 2.44
C GLY A 2 -18.72 8.64 2.53
N ARG A 3 -19.23 8.87 3.74
CA ARG A 3 -20.55 9.48 3.95
C ARG A 3 -20.67 10.90 3.37
N LEU A 4 -19.61 11.70 3.38
CA LEU A 4 -19.64 13.04 2.77
C LEU A 4 -19.71 12.93 1.25
N CYS A 5 -18.93 12.04 0.63
CA CYS A 5 -18.99 11.80 -0.81
C CYS A 5 -20.41 11.38 -1.22
N GLU A 6 -21.06 10.49 -0.46
CA GLU A 6 -22.46 10.12 -0.66
C GLU A 6 -23.41 11.33 -0.56
N THR A 7 -23.29 12.12 0.52
CA THR A 7 -24.12 13.33 0.74
C THR A 7 -24.02 14.33 -0.42
N PHE A 8 -22.85 14.47 -1.02
CA PHE A 8 -22.59 15.42 -2.11
C PHE A 8 -22.65 14.80 -3.50
N GLY A 9 -23.06 13.53 -3.64
CA GLY A 9 -23.16 12.87 -4.94
C GLY A 9 -21.82 12.67 -5.66
N MET A 10 -20.73 12.54 -4.91
CA MET A 10 -19.37 12.29 -5.43
C MET A 10 -19.03 10.81 -5.41
N GLY A 11 -18.42 10.31 -6.49
CA GLY A 11 -17.84 8.97 -6.53
C GLY A 11 -16.71 8.81 -5.50
N LEU A 12 -16.52 7.58 -5.03
CA LEU A 12 -15.51 7.25 -4.02
C LEU A 12 -14.74 5.98 -4.42
N SER A 13 -13.42 6.07 -4.36
CA SER A 13 -12.50 4.94 -4.36
C SER A 13 -11.55 5.06 -3.16
N MET A 14 -10.55 4.19 -3.09
CA MET A 14 -9.50 4.19 -2.09
C MET A 14 -8.16 3.93 -2.76
N HIS A 15 -7.16 4.70 -2.35
CA HIS A 15 -5.81 4.64 -2.89
C HIS A 15 -4.80 4.23 -1.83
N SER A 16 -3.77 3.50 -2.26
CA SER A 16 -2.56 3.25 -1.47
C SER A 16 -1.30 3.24 -2.32
N ASN A 17 -0.19 3.63 -1.70
CA ASN A 17 1.16 3.59 -2.28
C ASN A 17 1.90 2.31 -1.85
N SER A 18 3.24 2.28 -1.96
CA SER A 18 4.05 1.16 -1.46
C SER A 18 3.74 0.83 0.00
N HIS A 19 3.08 -0.31 0.25
CA HIS A 19 2.59 -0.73 1.56
C HIS A 19 2.77 -2.23 1.80
N LEU A 20 2.56 -2.67 3.04
CA LEU A 20 2.65 -4.07 3.48
C LEU A 20 1.26 -4.63 3.86
N GLY A 21 1.21 -5.88 4.35
CA GLY A 21 -0.04 -6.60 4.64
C GLY A 21 -0.92 -5.94 5.69
N ILE A 22 -0.34 -5.20 6.65
CA ILE A 22 -1.11 -4.47 7.68
C ILE A 22 -2.01 -3.41 7.03
N SER A 23 -1.42 -2.55 6.19
CA SER A 23 -2.17 -1.52 5.47
C SER A 23 -3.20 -2.13 4.52
N LEU A 24 -2.83 -3.21 3.82
CA LEU A 24 -3.76 -3.91 2.93
C LEU A 24 -5.01 -4.38 3.68
N MET A 25 -4.86 -5.05 4.82
CA MET A 25 -6.01 -5.52 5.59
C MET A 25 -6.83 -4.38 6.19
N ALA A 26 -6.18 -3.34 6.71
CA ALA A 26 -6.90 -2.17 7.22
C ALA A 26 -7.78 -1.53 6.12
N MET A 27 -7.22 -1.39 4.91
CA MET A 27 -7.94 -0.93 3.73
C MET A 27 -9.08 -1.86 3.35
N THR A 28 -8.84 -3.17 3.28
CA THR A 28 -9.88 -4.17 2.98
C THR A 28 -11.06 -4.08 3.94
N HIS A 29 -10.80 -3.94 5.25
CA HIS A 29 -11.87 -3.77 6.25
C HIS A 29 -12.64 -2.46 6.09
N VAL A 30 -11.96 -1.33 5.86
CA VAL A 30 -12.63 -0.03 5.66
C VAL A 30 -13.44 -0.03 4.38
N ALA A 31 -12.93 -0.60 3.29
CA ALA A 31 -13.66 -0.72 2.03
C ALA A 31 -14.91 -1.58 2.17
N ALA A 32 -14.79 -2.75 2.80
CA ALA A 32 -15.93 -3.64 3.04
C ALA A 32 -17.02 -3.00 3.92
N ALA A 33 -16.64 -2.07 4.82
CA ALA A 33 -17.56 -1.35 5.68
C ALA A 33 -18.09 -0.03 5.08
N THR A 34 -17.71 0.33 3.84
CA THR A 34 -18.08 1.60 3.20
C THR A 34 -18.97 1.34 1.98
N PRO A 35 -20.31 1.42 2.10
CA PRO A 35 -21.24 0.98 1.04
C PRO A 35 -21.09 1.69 -0.30
N ASN A 36 -20.66 2.96 -0.29
CA ASN A 36 -20.52 3.79 -1.49
C ASN A 36 -19.10 3.79 -2.10
N LEU A 37 -18.19 2.94 -1.62
CA LEU A 37 -16.89 2.68 -2.25
C LEU A 37 -17.06 1.55 -3.27
N THR A 38 -17.45 1.91 -4.50
CA THR A 38 -17.84 0.95 -5.54
C THR A 38 -16.86 0.83 -6.70
N TYR A 39 -15.88 1.73 -6.79
CA TYR A 39 -14.74 1.57 -7.69
C TYR A 39 -13.68 0.66 -7.05
N ASP A 40 -12.93 -0.04 -7.89
CA ASP A 40 -11.80 -0.86 -7.43
C ASP A 40 -10.76 0.02 -6.71
N ALA A 41 -10.23 -0.51 -5.61
CA ALA A 41 -9.22 0.19 -4.81
C ALA A 41 -7.81 -0.04 -5.38
N ASP A 42 -6.98 0.99 -5.36
CA ASP A 42 -5.60 0.88 -5.81
C ASP A 42 -4.73 0.17 -4.77
N THR A 43 -3.83 -0.68 -5.24
CA THR A 43 -2.81 -1.31 -4.41
C THR A 43 -1.49 -1.51 -5.15
N HIS A 44 -0.39 -1.29 -4.43
CA HIS A 44 0.96 -1.62 -4.91
C HIS A 44 1.41 -3.03 -4.49
N TYR A 45 0.53 -3.81 -3.84
CA TYR A 45 0.88 -5.11 -3.27
C TYR A 45 1.46 -6.13 -4.26
N PRO A 46 1.10 -6.14 -5.57
CA PRO A 46 1.80 -6.97 -6.56
C PRO A 46 3.31 -6.71 -6.63
N TRP A 47 3.75 -5.46 -6.43
CA TRP A 47 5.17 -5.06 -6.46
C TRP A 47 5.95 -5.44 -5.20
N LEU A 48 5.25 -5.83 -4.11
CA LEU A 48 5.91 -6.28 -2.89
C LEU A 48 6.59 -7.63 -3.11
N HIS A 49 7.88 -7.70 -2.81
CA HIS A 49 8.62 -8.96 -2.83
C HIS A 49 8.08 -9.92 -1.74
N PRO A 50 7.86 -11.22 -2.03
CA PRO A 50 7.24 -12.15 -1.08
C PRO A 50 7.94 -12.27 0.28
N ALA A 51 9.25 -12.09 0.32
CA ALA A 51 10.05 -12.17 1.55
C ALA A 51 10.02 -10.90 2.43
N ASP A 52 9.36 -9.83 1.98
CA ASP A 52 9.44 -8.50 2.60
C ASP A 52 8.14 -8.07 3.31
N ASP A 53 7.10 -8.92 3.34
CA ASP A 53 5.97 -8.67 4.24
C ASP A 53 6.33 -9.04 5.68
N VAL A 54 5.67 -8.41 6.64
CA VAL A 54 5.94 -8.51 8.09
C VAL A 54 4.85 -9.25 8.84
N ILE A 55 3.91 -9.87 8.12
CA ILE A 55 2.82 -10.65 8.69
C ILE A 55 3.10 -12.14 8.61
N GLU A 56 2.57 -12.89 9.58
CA GLU A 56 2.62 -14.36 9.56
C GLU A 56 1.93 -14.93 8.31
N GLY A 57 2.49 -15.98 7.73
CA GLY A 57 1.99 -16.59 6.48
C GLY A 57 2.39 -15.84 5.20
N GLY A 58 3.07 -14.69 5.31
CA GLY A 58 3.59 -13.93 4.18
C GLY A 58 2.51 -13.19 3.39
N LYS A 59 2.72 -13.01 2.08
CA LYS A 59 1.82 -12.20 1.24
C LYS A 59 0.38 -12.71 1.24
N ILE A 60 -0.55 -11.77 1.36
CA ILE A 60 -1.99 -12.01 1.28
C ILE A 60 -2.38 -12.43 -0.15
N ALA A 61 -3.14 -13.51 -0.25
CA ALA A 61 -3.63 -14.02 -1.51
C ALA A 61 -4.77 -13.15 -2.08
N PHE A 62 -4.71 -12.92 -3.38
CA PHE A 62 -5.79 -12.33 -4.16
C PHE A 62 -6.54 -13.45 -4.88
N LYS A 63 -7.86 -13.32 -4.99
CA LYS A 63 -8.69 -14.20 -5.80
C LYS A 63 -9.60 -13.33 -6.66
N ASP A 64 -9.58 -13.55 -7.97
CA ASP A 64 -10.42 -12.84 -8.94
C ASP A 64 -10.32 -11.30 -8.81
N GLY A 65 -9.11 -10.79 -8.54
CA GLY A 65 -8.85 -9.36 -8.34
C GLY A 65 -9.19 -8.82 -6.94
N ALA A 66 -9.72 -9.64 -6.03
CA ALA A 66 -10.18 -9.21 -4.71
C ALA A 66 -9.39 -9.83 -3.55
N VAL A 67 -9.42 -9.12 -2.41
CA VAL A 67 -8.94 -9.60 -1.10
C VAL A 67 -10.14 -9.90 -0.22
N ALA A 68 -10.19 -11.11 0.34
CA ALA A 68 -11.26 -11.49 1.27
C ALA A 68 -11.09 -10.77 2.62
N VAL A 69 -12.19 -10.25 3.16
CA VAL A 69 -12.25 -9.79 4.55
C VAL A 69 -12.07 -10.99 5.47
N ARG A 70 -11.13 -10.90 6.42
CA ARG A 70 -10.91 -11.97 7.40
C ARG A 70 -12.03 -11.97 8.44
N THR A 71 -12.46 -13.16 8.85
CA THR A 71 -13.54 -13.36 9.83
C THR A 71 -13.02 -13.47 11.27
N THR A 72 -11.70 -13.47 11.47
CA THR A 72 -11.07 -13.46 12.78
C THR A 72 -11.05 -12.04 13.37
N PRO A 73 -10.92 -11.88 14.71
CA PRO A 73 -10.93 -10.57 15.35
C PRO A 73 -9.83 -9.61 14.85
N GLY A 74 -10.10 -8.30 14.93
CA GLY A 74 -9.16 -7.27 14.50
C GLY A 74 -8.97 -7.25 12.98
N LEU A 75 -7.73 -7.08 12.53
CA LEU A 75 -7.37 -7.14 11.10
C LEU A 75 -7.22 -8.57 10.57
N GLY A 76 -7.36 -9.59 11.44
CA GLY A 76 -7.21 -10.99 11.08
C GLY A 76 -5.79 -11.39 10.63
N ILE A 77 -4.78 -10.67 11.11
CA ILE A 77 -3.35 -10.91 10.85
C ILE A 77 -2.56 -10.86 12.16
N ALA A 78 -1.41 -11.52 12.18
CA ALA A 78 -0.41 -11.44 13.24
C ALA A 78 0.95 -11.01 12.64
N ILE A 79 1.82 -10.46 13.48
CA ILE A 79 3.15 -9.98 13.07
C ILE A 79 4.15 -11.12 13.13
N ASP A 80 4.83 -11.37 12.02
CA ASP A 80 6.06 -12.17 12.01
C ASP A 80 7.20 -11.28 12.55
N ARG A 81 7.61 -11.55 13.79
CA ARG A 81 8.64 -10.75 14.48
C ARG A 81 10.02 -10.88 13.85
N ASP A 82 10.33 -12.02 13.24
CA ASP A 82 11.61 -12.22 12.56
C ASP A 82 11.62 -11.46 11.23
N ALA A 83 10.51 -11.48 10.49
CA ALA A 83 10.36 -10.68 9.27
C ALA A 83 10.45 -9.18 9.56
N LEU A 84 9.79 -8.73 10.63
CA LEU A 84 9.88 -7.34 11.10
C LEU A 84 11.32 -6.96 11.46
N ALA A 85 12.04 -7.81 12.20
CA ALA A 85 13.43 -7.57 12.56
C ALA A 85 14.34 -7.49 11.33
N ARG A 86 14.17 -8.39 10.35
CA ARG A 86 14.92 -8.35 9.06
C ARG A 86 14.63 -7.07 8.28
N GLY A 87 13.37 -6.64 8.22
CA GLY A 87 12.97 -5.38 7.58
C GLY A 87 13.60 -4.17 8.27
N HIS A 88 13.61 -4.15 9.60
CA HIS A 88 14.27 -3.11 10.38
C HIS A 88 15.78 -3.07 10.15
N GLU A 89 16.46 -4.23 10.19
CA GLU A 89 17.89 -4.31 9.91
C GLU A 89 18.21 -3.81 8.49
N ARG A 90 17.41 -4.18 7.50
CA ARG A 90 17.55 -3.66 6.12
C ARG A 90 17.41 -2.15 6.08
N PHE A 91 16.42 -1.59 6.77
CA PHE A 91 16.23 -0.14 6.87
C PHE A 91 17.45 0.58 7.46
N GLN A 92 18.09 -0.02 8.49
CA GLN A 92 19.32 0.54 9.06
C GLN A 92 20.49 0.54 8.08
N ARG A 93 20.62 -0.54 7.28
CA ARG A 93 21.73 -0.74 6.34
C ARG A 93 21.63 0.09 5.06
N VAL A 94 20.43 0.34 4.54
CA VAL A 94 20.25 1.16 3.33
C VAL A 94 20.43 2.65 3.64
N PRO A 95 20.95 3.48 2.70
CA PRO A 95 21.21 4.90 2.95
C PRO A 95 19.95 5.78 2.83
N TYR A 96 18.82 5.23 2.39
CA TYR A 96 17.61 6.00 2.12
C TYR A 96 16.86 6.33 3.42
N ARG A 97 16.53 7.62 3.61
CA ARG A 97 15.75 8.11 4.75
C ARG A 97 14.48 8.85 4.33
N ASP A 98 14.47 9.37 3.11
CA ASP A 98 13.32 9.99 2.48
C ASP A 98 13.12 9.38 1.09
N ARG A 99 11.87 9.39 0.63
CA ARG A 99 11.55 9.11 -0.76
C ARG A 99 11.90 10.32 -1.61
N ASP A 100 12.91 10.19 -2.46
CA ASP A 100 13.33 11.21 -3.42
C ASP A 100 13.45 10.65 -4.83
N ASP A 101 12.29 10.53 -5.50
CA ASP A 101 12.20 10.07 -6.87
C ASP A 101 12.93 11.04 -7.83
N ILE A 102 12.93 12.35 -7.55
CA ILE A 102 13.57 13.37 -8.41
C ILE A 102 15.09 13.21 -8.36
N GLY A 103 15.67 13.14 -7.16
CA GLY A 103 17.10 12.94 -7.00
C GLY A 103 17.54 11.59 -7.53
N PHE A 104 16.71 10.54 -7.41
CA PHE A 104 16.98 9.26 -8.07
C PHE A 104 17.04 9.42 -9.59
N MET A 105 16.04 10.06 -10.21
CA MET A 105 16.00 10.30 -11.65
C MET A 105 17.19 11.15 -12.13
N ARG A 106 17.61 12.17 -11.37
CA ARG A 106 18.78 13.00 -11.71
C ARG A 106 20.08 12.21 -11.72
N ARG A 107 20.21 11.20 -10.86
CA ARG A 107 21.39 10.32 -10.81
C ARG A 107 21.39 9.27 -11.91
N THR A 108 20.24 8.75 -12.32
CA THR A 108 20.15 7.62 -13.27
C THR A 108 19.88 8.04 -14.71
N VAL A 109 19.10 9.09 -14.92
CA VAL A 109 18.73 9.59 -16.26
C VAL A 109 19.58 10.80 -16.66
N GLY A 110 19.81 11.74 -15.74
CA GLY A 110 20.72 12.86 -15.98
C GLY A 110 20.45 14.08 -15.10
N PRO A 111 21.46 14.91 -14.81
CA PRO A 111 21.36 15.99 -13.82
C PRO A 111 20.34 17.07 -14.20
N ALA A 112 20.06 17.24 -15.49
CA ALA A 112 19.05 18.17 -16.01
C ALA A 112 17.60 17.64 -15.89
N TRP A 113 17.38 16.45 -15.34
CA TRP A 113 16.02 15.93 -15.14
C TRP A 113 15.25 16.78 -14.12
N GLU A 114 14.04 17.17 -14.47
CA GLU A 114 13.14 17.96 -13.64
C GLU A 114 11.73 17.35 -13.62
N LYS A 115 11.02 17.49 -12.50
CA LYS A 115 9.61 17.10 -12.40
C LYS A 115 8.72 18.22 -12.94
N LEU A 116 8.39 18.16 -14.23
CA LEU A 116 7.43 19.08 -14.85
C LEU A 116 5.98 18.61 -14.64
N LEU A 117 5.11 19.52 -14.21
CA LEU A 117 3.68 19.27 -13.97
C LEU A 117 2.84 20.45 -14.53
N PRO A 118 2.02 20.24 -15.59
CA PRO A 118 2.01 19.08 -16.48
C PRO A 118 3.27 19.04 -17.35
N ARG A 119 3.65 17.84 -17.82
CA ARG A 119 4.72 17.69 -18.83
C ARG A 119 4.17 17.72 -20.25
N TRP A 120 2.93 17.27 -20.42
CA TRP A 120 2.19 17.24 -21.67
C TRP A 120 0.77 17.70 -21.41
#